data_AF-A0AAW0KW92-F1
#
_entry.id   AF-A0AAW0KW92-F1
#
_cell.length_a   1.000
_cell.length_b   1.000
_cell.length_c   1.000
_cell.angle_alpha   90.00
_cell.angle_beta   90.00
_cell.angle_gamma   90.00
#
_symmetry.space_group_name_H-M   'P 1'
#
loop_
_entity.id
_entity.type
_entity.pdbx_description
1 polymer ?
#
loop_
_entity_poly.entity_id
_entity_poly.type
_entity_poly.pdbx_seq_one_letter_code
_entity_poly.pdbx_strand_id
1 'polypeptide(L)'
;MIFKKERVDGKVVLIPVLQERGRVGCTRMSFGSHYTPKDKAGNPQSQGDGAHFICAEKNTIGVADGVGGWARYGVDAGKYARQLMSNVVTAVQRQQPPLNRIVDLRQALEEGFLNTEAMGSSTACIDYYLRAINVGNSGFMIFRNSKCVYKSLIQQHGFNYPYQLGNSMTCDKPCSAIVTTVERLLPGDIIVLGTGGLLDNMFTAEIEDIISKGSLEGVNTEKLASTIAHLALFNSMDKNIDSPFAQ
;
A
#
# COMPACT_ATOMS: atom_id res chain seq x y z
N MET A 1 -2.77 -1.65 5.14
CA MET A 1 -3.88 -2.11 4.29
C MET A 1 -3.71 -3.60 4.02
N ILE A 2 -4.80 -4.37 4.02
CA ILE A 2 -4.76 -5.83 3.91
C ILE A 2 -5.72 -6.34 2.84
N PHE A 3 -5.28 -7.34 2.09
CA PHE A 3 -5.99 -7.97 0.99
C PHE A 3 -6.25 -9.42 1.27
N LYS A 4 -7.37 -9.95 0.77
CA LYS A 4 -7.58 -11.40 0.67
C LYS A 4 -8.23 -11.76 -0.65
N LYS A 5 -7.68 -12.75 -1.34
CA LYS A 5 -8.27 -13.35 -2.55
C LYS A 5 -9.27 -14.44 -2.17
N GLU A 6 -10.55 -14.28 -2.51
CA GLU A 6 -11.59 -15.29 -2.26
C GLU A 6 -12.01 -16.04 -3.52
N ARG A 7 -12.39 -17.32 -3.37
CA ARG A 7 -12.95 -18.15 -4.44
C ARG A 7 -14.48 -18.08 -4.37
N VAL A 8 -15.15 -17.81 -5.49
CA VAL A 8 -16.62 -17.75 -5.55
C VAL A 8 -17.13 -19.01 -6.27
N ASP A 9 -17.89 -19.85 -5.57
CA ASP A 9 -18.57 -21.01 -6.15
C ASP A 9 -20.09 -20.71 -6.35
N GLY A 10 -20.50 -20.50 -7.61
CA GLY A 10 -21.85 -20.87 -8.14
C GLY A 10 -22.95 -19.80 -8.29
N LYS A 11 -23.19 -19.34 -9.53
CA LYS A 11 -24.44 -19.37 -10.37
C LYS A 11 -24.52 -18.18 -11.34
N VAL A 12 -24.95 -18.47 -12.57
CA VAL A 12 -24.71 -17.78 -13.85
C VAL A 12 -25.70 -16.63 -14.15
N VAL A 13 -25.23 -15.55 -14.80
CA VAL A 13 -25.87 -14.89 -15.97
C VAL A 13 -24.74 -14.40 -16.91
N LEU A 14 -24.92 -14.53 -18.23
CA LEU A 14 -23.86 -14.76 -19.23
C LEU A 14 -24.00 -13.84 -20.48
N ILE A 15 -22.83 -13.36 -21.00
CA ILE A 15 -22.38 -13.14 -22.43
C ILE A 15 -22.81 -11.79 -23.10
N PRO A 16 -22.05 -11.14 -24.04
CA PRO A 16 -21.09 -11.75 -25.00
C PRO A 16 -19.77 -10.98 -25.33
N VAL A 17 -18.64 -11.48 -25.89
CA VAL A 17 -18.14 -12.71 -26.59
C VAL A 17 -16.61 -12.78 -26.33
N LEU A 18 -15.99 -13.89 -25.90
CA LEU A 18 -15.26 -14.87 -26.73
C LEU A 18 -14.91 -16.12 -25.88
N GLN A 19 -15.36 -17.29 -26.35
CA GLN A 19 -14.89 -18.64 -25.97
C GLN A 19 -13.43 -18.82 -26.46
N GLU A 20 -12.52 -19.52 -25.77
CA GLU A 20 -12.55 -20.97 -25.54
C GLU A 20 -11.79 -21.47 -24.27
N ARG A 21 -12.40 -22.49 -23.65
CA ARG A 21 -11.83 -23.67 -22.94
C ARG A 21 -10.82 -23.47 -21.79
N GLY A 22 -11.41 -23.25 -20.62
CA GLY A 22 -10.84 -23.52 -19.30
C GLY A 22 -11.60 -22.69 -18.27
N ARG A 23 -12.16 -23.29 -17.22
CA ARG A 23 -12.98 -22.56 -16.23
C ARG A 23 -12.16 -21.45 -15.53
N VAL A 24 -12.23 -20.22 -16.03
CA VAL A 24 -11.62 -19.05 -15.37
C VAL A 24 -12.65 -18.49 -14.39
N GLY A 25 -12.49 -18.84 -13.11
CA GLY A 25 -13.26 -18.21 -12.04
C GLY A 25 -12.95 -16.71 -11.98
N CYS A 26 -13.98 -15.87 -11.93
CA CYS A 26 -13.84 -14.45 -11.64
C CYS A 26 -13.17 -14.29 -10.26
N THR A 27 -11.96 -13.73 -10.23
CA THR A 27 -11.23 -13.50 -8.98
C THR A 27 -11.75 -12.21 -8.35
N ARG A 28 -12.26 -12.27 -7.12
CA ARG A 28 -12.70 -11.10 -6.35
C ARG A 28 -11.71 -10.85 -5.21
N MET A 29 -11.19 -9.63 -5.15
CA MET A 29 -10.35 -9.17 -4.04
C MET A 29 -11.25 -8.60 -2.94
N SER A 30 -10.97 -8.96 -1.70
CA SER A 30 -11.49 -8.30 -0.51
C SER A 30 -10.44 -7.35 0.05
N PHE A 31 -10.87 -6.15 0.44
CA PHE A 31 -10.01 -5.07 0.92
C PHE A 31 -10.33 -4.75 2.38
N GLY A 32 -9.33 -4.33 3.13
CA GLY A 32 -9.49 -3.71 4.44
C GLY A 32 -8.36 -2.73 4.71
N SER A 33 -8.66 -1.62 5.38
CA SER A 33 -7.66 -0.63 5.72
C SER A 33 -7.83 -0.10 7.14
N HIS A 34 -6.71 0.23 7.74
CA HIS A 34 -6.68 0.93 9.01
C HIS A 34 -5.58 1.96 8.94
N TYR A 35 -5.85 3.13 9.51
CA TYR A 35 -4.92 4.23 9.57
C TYR A 35 -4.98 4.83 10.96
N THR A 36 -3.84 4.87 11.64
CA THR A 36 -3.71 5.46 12.96
C THR A 36 -2.74 6.65 12.85
N PRO A 37 -3.24 7.89 12.80
CA PRO A 37 -2.39 9.05 12.68
C PRO A 37 -1.55 9.21 13.95
N LYS A 38 -0.29 9.63 13.78
CA LYS A 38 0.55 10.03 14.91
C LYS A 38 0.04 11.36 15.47
N ASP A 39 -0.17 11.41 16.79
CA ASP A 39 -0.48 12.67 17.47
C ASP A 39 0.67 13.67 17.29
N LYS A 40 0.38 14.80 16.66
CA LYS A 40 1.31 15.93 16.58
C LYS A 40 1.03 16.84 17.76
N ALA A 41 1.97 16.90 18.70
CA ALA A 41 1.87 17.76 19.87
C ALA A 41 1.52 19.20 19.45
N GLY A 42 0.42 19.74 19.99
CA GLY A 42 -0.05 21.08 19.66
C GLY A 42 -0.92 21.20 18.39
N ASN A 43 -1.22 20.10 17.69
CA ASN A 43 -2.16 20.11 16.56
C ASN A 43 -3.17 18.94 16.62
N PRO A 44 -4.27 19.11 17.39
CA PRO A 44 -5.33 18.11 17.50
C PRO A 44 -6.08 17.85 16.18
N GLN A 45 -5.95 18.74 15.20
CA GLN A 45 -6.56 18.60 13.88
C GLN A 45 -5.64 17.90 12.88
N SER A 46 -4.44 17.47 13.31
CA SER A 46 -3.52 16.77 12.42
C SER A 46 -4.12 15.46 11.95
N GLN A 47 -4.14 15.28 10.64
CA GLN A 47 -4.55 14.03 10.00
C GLN A 47 -3.37 13.04 9.87
N GLY A 48 -2.27 13.28 10.59
CA GLY A 48 -0.99 12.60 10.42
C GLY A 48 -0.35 12.83 9.04
N ASP A 49 0.75 12.11 8.79
CA ASP A 49 1.55 12.23 7.56
C ASP A 49 1.27 11.14 6.52
N GLY A 50 0.49 10.11 6.90
CA GLY A 50 0.15 9.01 6.02
C GLY A 50 -1.08 9.30 5.15
N ALA A 51 -1.16 8.62 4.01
CA ALA A 51 -2.32 8.59 3.15
C ALA A 51 -2.48 7.21 2.49
N HIS A 52 -3.70 6.85 2.11
CA HIS A 52 -3.96 5.64 1.35
C HIS A 52 -5.21 5.79 0.48
N PHE A 53 -5.37 4.91 -0.50
CA PHE A 53 -6.61 4.79 -1.28
C PHE A 53 -6.93 3.33 -1.60
N ILE A 54 -8.22 3.04 -1.79
CA ILE A 54 -8.71 1.77 -2.35
C ILE A 54 -9.57 2.07 -3.57
N CYS A 55 -9.20 1.52 -4.71
CA CYS A 55 -9.98 1.53 -5.94
C CYS A 55 -10.44 0.11 -6.27
N ALA A 56 -11.55 -0.31 -5.65
CA ALA A 56 -12.08 -1.66 -5.81
C ALA A 56 -12.47 -1.99 -7.26
N GLU A 57 -13.01 -1.00 -8.00
CA GLU A 57 -13.37 -1.14 -9.43
C GLU A 57 -12.18 -1.59 -10.28
N LYS A 58 -11.00 -1.00 -10.03
CA LYS A 58 -9.77 -1.31 -10.77
C LYS A 58 -8.88 -2.31 -10.02
N ASN A 59 -9.25 -2.75 -8.82
CA ASN A 59 -8.42 -3.55 -7.92
C ASN A 59 -7.03 -2.94 -7.67
N THR A 60 -6.98 -1.63 -7.50
CA THR A 60 -5.74 -0.88 -7.26
C THR A 60 -5.78 -0.24 -5.88
N ILE A 61 -4.63 -0.23 -5.23
CA ILE A 61 -4.45 0.29 -3.88
C ILE A 61 -3.14 1.02 -3.77
N GLY A 62 -3.07 2.00 -2.88
CA GLY A 62 -1.84 2.71 -2.65
C GLY A 62 -1.72 3.27 -1.25
N VAL A 63 -0.49 3.44 -0.80
CA VAL A 63 -0.11 4.11 0.43
C VAL A 63 0.98 5.13 0.13
N ALA A 64 1.00 6.20 0.92
CA ALA A 64 2.04 7.21 0.91
C ALA A 64 2.37 7.63 2.34
N ASP A 65 3.62 7.99 2.57
CA ASP A 65 4.11 8.49 3.85
C ASP A 65 4.82 9.82 3.66
N GLY A 66 4.23 10.89 4.19
CA GLY A 66 4.79 12.23 4.17
C GLY A 66 6.09 12.31 4.95
N VAL A 67 7.12 12.92 4.36
CA VAL A 67 8.45 13.01 4.98
C VAL A 67 8.42 14.03 6.11
N GLY A 68 8.54 13.58 7.36
CA GLY A 68 8.44 14.43 8.55
C GLY A 68 9.46 15.57 8.65
N GLY A 69 10.55 15.52 7.87
CA GLY A 69 11.55 16.58 7.79
C GLY A 69 10.98 17.97 7.44
N TRP A 70 9.87 18.04 6.70
CA TRP A 70 9.19 19.27 6.30
C TRP A 70 8.60 20.09 7.45
N ALA A 71 8.34 19.45 8.61
CA ALA A 71 7.80 20.14 9.77
C ALA A 71 8.71 21.28 10.27
N ARG A 72 10.03 21.18 10.06
CA ARG A 72 11.01 22.24 10.41
C ARG A 72 10.81 23.53 9.60
N TYR A 73 10.12 23.44 8.47
CA TYR A 73 9.78 24.56 7.59
C TYR A 73 8.30 24.96 7.72
N GLY A 74 7.58 24.43 8.72
CA GLY A 74 6.14 24.69 8.88
C GLY A 74 5.25 24.03 7.82
N VAL A 75 5.78 23.06 7.07
CA VAL A 75 5.07 22.38 5.97
C VAL A 75 4.50 21.05 6.46
N ASP A 76 3.22 20.81 6.18
CA ASP A 76 2.51 19.57 6.50
C ASP A 76 2.68 18.54 5.37
N ALA A 77 3.67 17.65 5.50
CA ALA A 77 3.96 16.61 4.52
C ALA A 77 2.78 15.64 4.30
N GLY A 78 1.89 15.49 5.28
CA GLY A 78 0.65 14.74 5.11
C GLY A 78 -0.27 15.33 4.04
N LYS A 79 -0.28 16.66 3.84
CA LYS A 79 -1.06 17.28 2.74
C LYS A 79 -0.53 16.84 1.38
N TYR A 80 0.79 16.80 1.22
CA TYR A 80 1.43 16.28 0.01
C TYR A 80 1.01 14.82 -0.23
N ALA A 81 1.19 13.96 0.77
CA ALA A 81 0.86 12.53 0.66
C ALA A 81 -0.62 12.28 0.29
N ARG A 82 -1.55 13.00 0.93
CA ARG A 82 -2.99 12.90 0.67
C ARG A 82 -3.35 13.38 -0.73
N GLN A 83 -2.82 14.53 -1.17
CA GLN A 83 -3.08 15.03 -2.52
C GLN A 83 -2.48 14.10 -3.58
N LEU A 84 -1.27 13.58 -3.37
CA LEU A 84 -0.66 12.59 -4.24
C LEU A 84 -1.55 11.36 -4.41
N MET A 85 -1.98 10.72 -3.31
CA MET A 85 -2.84 9.54 -3.37
C MET A 85 -4.20 9.82 -4.03
N SER A 86 -4.80 10.99 -3.77
CA SER A 86 -6.04 11.44 -4.42
C SER A 86 -5.88 11.57 -5.94
N ASN A 87 -4.77 12.17 -6.39
CA ASN A 87 -4.49 12.35 -7.80
C ASN A 87 -4.16 11.02 -8.49
N VAL A 88 -3.41 10.14 -7.83
CA VAL A 88 -3.11 8.79 -8.34
C VAL A 88 -4.39 7.97 -8.52
N VAL A 89 -5.29 7.92 -7.52
CA VAL A 89 -6.53 7.14 -7.66
C VAL A 89 -7.43 7.71 -8.77
N THR A 90 -7.45 9.02 -8.92
CA THR A 90 -8.17 9.70 -10.01
C THR A 90 -7.59 9.30 -11.37
N ALA A 91 -6.25 9.27 -11.51
CA ALA A 91 -5.59 8.80 -12.73
C ALA A 91 -5.91 7.33 -13.02
N VAL A 92 -5.87 6.46 -12.01
CA VAL A 92 -6.25 5.03 -12.12
C VAL A 92 -7.70 4.87 -12.60
N GLN A 93 -8.63 5.63 -12.04
CA GLN A 93 -10.05 5.56 -12.42
C GLN A 93 -10.30 6.01 -13.86
N ARG A 94 -9.59 7.04 -14.33
CA ARG A 94 -9.68 7.50 -15.73
C ARG A 94 -9.17 6.49 -16.74
N GLN A 95 -8.29 5.57 -16.34
CA GLN A 95 -7.79 4.56 -17.27
C GLN A 95 -8.92 3.62 -17.69
N GLN A 96 -9.13 3.56 -19.01
CA GLN A 96 -10.01 2.62 -19.68
C GLN A 96 -9.16 1.65 -20.50
N PRO A 97 -8.43 0.74 -19.85
CA PRO A 97 -7.66 -0.23 -20.58
C PRO A 97 -8.60 -1.10 -21.45
N PRO A 98 -8.26 -1.36 -22.72
CA PRO A 98 -8.94 -2.37 -23.53
C PRO A 98 -9.03 -3.70 -22.78
N LEU A 99 -9.98 -4.57 -23.16
CA LEU A 99 -10.03 -5.94 -22.64
C LEU A 99 -8.61 -6.57 -22.71
N ASN A 100 -8.10 -7.04 -21.58
CA ASN A 100 -6.76 -7.61 -21.38
C ASN A 100 -5.58 -6.63 -21.18
N ARG A 101 -5.81 -5.32 -21.11
CA ARG A 101 -4.80 -4.38 -20.58
C ARG A 101 -5.01 -4.15 -19.09
N ILE A 102 -3.89 -4.04 -18.41
CA ILE A 102 -3.81 -3.74 -16.97
C ILE A 102 -3.81 -2.23 -16.74
N VAL A 103 -3.98 -1.81 -15.48
CA VAL A 103 -3.72 -0.42 -15.08
C VAL A 103 -2.23 -0.11 -15.26
N ASP A 104 -1.92 0.97 -15.95
CA ASP A 104 -0.58 1.52 -16.06
C ASP A 104 -0.26 2.33 -14.79
N LEU A 105 0.42 1.67 -13.85
CA LEU A 105 0.81 2.29 -12.59
C LEU A 105 1.88 3.37 -12.74
N ARG A 106 2.72 3.30 -13.78
CA ARG A 106 3.73 4.33 -14.02
C ARG A 106 3.06 5.61 -14.48
N GLN A 107 2.15 5.50 -15.45
CA GLN A 107 1.34 6.63 -15.90
C GLN A 107 0.53 7.21 -14.74
N ALA A 108 -0.14 6.37 -13.92
CA ALA A 108 -0.91 6.85 -12.78
C ALA A 108 -0.06 7.58 -11.74
N LEU A 109 1.15 7.10 -11.45
CA LEU A 109 2.08 7.75 -10.53
C LEU A 109 2.61 9.07 -11.11
N GLU A 110 2.94 9.11 -12.39
CA GLU A 110 3.41 10.31 -13.09
C GLU A 110 2.32 11.40 -13.13
N GLU A 111 1.11 11.06 -13.52
CA GLU A 111 -0.03 11.97 -13.48
C GLU A 111 -0.32 12.42 -12.04
N GLY A 112 -0.30 11.50 -11.09
CA GLY A 112 -0.48 11.80 -9.67
C GLY A 112 0.53 12.82 -9.16
N PHE A 113 1.80 12.60 -9.46
CA PHE A 113 2.91 13.47 -9.11
C PHE A 113 2.80 14.86 -9.74
N LEU A 114 2.56 14.93 -11.06
CA LEU A 114 2.49 16.20 -11.79
C LEU A 114 1.32 17.08 -11.34
N ASN A 115 0.22 16.49 -10.88
CA ASN A 115 -0.95 17.23 -10.40
C ASN A 115 -0.90 17.55 -8.88
N THR A 116 0.18 17.20 -8.18
CA THR A 116 0.32 17.45 -6.74
C THR A 116 0.99 18.80 -6.49
N GLU A 117 0.19 19.76 -6.01
CA GLU A 117 0.61 21.15 -5.80
C GLU A 117 0.97 21.46 -4.35
N ALA A 118 0.43 20.70 -3.38
CA ALA A 118 0.73 20.87 -1.97
C ALA A 118 2.25 20.81 -1.76
N MET A 119 2.76 21.69 -0.91
CA MET A 119 4.18 21.67 -0.56
C MET A 119 4.50 20.45 0.30
N GLY A 120 5.57 19.75 -0.06
CA GLY A 120 6.11 18.66 0.75
C GLY A 120 6.81 17.60 -0.09
N SER A 121 6.96 16.43 0.51
CA SER A 121 7.33 15.21 -0.17
C SER A 121 6.76 14.00 0.56
N SER A 122 6.61 12.90 -0.16
CA SER A 122 6.20 11.62 0.41
C SER A 122 6.84 10.43 -0.32
N THR A 123 6.87 9.29 0.35
CA THR A 123 7.00 8.00 -0.33
C THR A 123 5.70 7.65 -1.06
N ALA A 124 5.72 6.63 -1.92
CA ALA A 124 4.52 6.10 -2.56
C ALA A 124 4.72 4.62 -2.92
N CYS A 125 3.80 3.76 -2.49
CA CYS A 125 3.72 2.37 -2.95
C CYS A 125 2.31 2.08 -3.43
N ILE A 126 2.16 1.68 -4.70
CA ILE A 126 0.89 1.40 -5.36
C ILE A 126 0.94 -0.03 -5.90
N ASP A 127 -0.08 -0.84 -5.65
CA ASP A 127 -0.21 -2.21 -6.17
C ASP A 127 -1.49 -2.36 -7.00
N TYR A 128 -1.36 -3.08 -8.10
CA TYR A 128 -2.43 -3.60 -8.94
C TYR A 128 -2.11 -5.07 -9.22
N TYR A 129 -2.83 -6.00 -8.57
CA TYR A 129 -2.72 -7.44 -8.84
C TYR A 129 -1.27 -7.93 -9.07
N LEU A 130 -0.37 -7.73 -8.09
CA LEU A 130 1.06 -8.13 -8.11
C LEU A 130 2.00 -7.26 -8.92
N ARG A 131 1.47 -6.29 -9.64
CA ARG A 131 2.29 -5.25 -10.24
C ARG A 131 2.27 -4.10 -9.28
N ALA A 132 3.40 -3.88 -8.64
CA ALA A 132 3.59 -2.77 -7.73
C ALA A 132 4.58 -1.79 -8.30
N ILE A 133 4.36 -0.51 -8.04
CA ILE A 133 5.33 0.56 -8.24
C ILE A 133 5.62 1.20 -6.89
N ASN A 134 6.89 1.34 -6.55
CA ASN A 134 7.33 1.86 -5.26
C ASN A 134 8.35 2.99 -5.44
N VAL A 135 8.23 4.03 -4.63
CA VAL A 135 9.21 5.09 -4.39
C VAL A 135 9.36 5.25 -2.88
N GLY A 136 10.53 4.93 -2.35
CA GLY A 136 10.87 5.10 -0.93
C GLY A 136 10.78 3.81 -0.11
N ASN A 137 10.59 3.96 1.20
CA ASN A 137 10.55 2.85 2.16
C ASN A 137 9.14 2.39 2.55
N SER A 138 8.10 2.81 1.84
CA SER A 138 6.84 2.08 1.80
C SER A 138 7.03 0.74 1.07
N GLY A 139 6.08 -0.19 1.21
CA GLY A 139 6.22 -1.51 0.59
C GLY A 139 5.07 -2.46 0.90
N PHE A 140 5.19 -3.68 0.37
CA PHE A 140 4.20 -4.73 0.55
C PHE A 140 4.84 -6.09 0.85
N MET A 141 4.05 -6.95 1.48
CA MET A 141 4.37 -8.36 1.74
C MET A 141 3.24 -9.25 1.23
N ILE A 142 3.58 -10.47 0.81
CA ILE A 142 2.61 -11.49 0.39
C ILE A 142 2.71 -12.67 1.36
N PHE A 143 1.57 -13.07 1.91
CA PHE A 143 1.44 -14.20 2.81
C PHE A 143 0.58 -15.28 2.14
N ARG A 144 1.09 -16.52 2.16
CA ARG A 144 0.43 -17.71 1.64
C ARG A 144 0.47 -18.78 2.70
N ASN A 145 -0.68 -19.39 2.99
CA ASN A 145 -0.83 -20.34 4.10
C ASN A 145 -0.25 -19.77 5.42
N SER A 146 -0.55 -18.50 5.70
CA SER A 146 -0.08 -17.76 6.88
C SER A 146 1.45 -17.59 6.99
N LYS A 147 2.19 -17.81 5.90
CA LYS A 147 3.64 -17.61 5.83
C LYS A 147 4.01 -16.57 4.79
N CYS A 148 4.96 -15.70 5.11
CA CYS A 148 5.46 -14.71 4.18
C CYS A 148 6.23 -15.40 3.07
N VAL A 149 5.76 -15.24 1.83
CA VAL A 149 6.41 -15.78 0.63
C VAL A 149 7.10 -14.69 -0.19
N TYR A 150 6.83 -13.42 0.12
CA TYR A 150 7.45 -12.29 -0.56
C TYR A 150 7.42 -11.03 0.30
N LYS A 151 8.52 -10.27 0.29
CA LYS A 151 8.63 -8.92 0.84
C LYS A 151 9.24 -8.02 -0.22
N SER A 152 8.62 -6.88 -0.50
CA SER A 152 9.10 -5.94 -1.50
C SER A 152 10.42 -5.29 -1.08
N LEU A 153 11.21 -4.90 -2.07
CA LEU A 153 12.37 -4.04 -1.84
C LEU A 153 11.92 -2.63 -1.45
N ILE A 154 12.67 -2.01 -0.54
CA ILE A 154 12.57 -0.60 -0.18
C ILE A 154 13.66 0.21 -0.86
N GLN A 155 13.44 1.51 -1.05
CA GLN A 155 14.41 2.44 -1.62
C GLN A 155 14.80 3.51 -0.61
N GLN A 156 16.09 3.62 -0.37
CA GLN A 156 16.67 4.64 0.51
C GLN A 156 18.00 5.14 -0.08
N HIS A 157 18.25 6.44 0.05
CA HIS A 157 19.55 7.05 -0.25
C HIS A 157 20.57 6.76 0.86
N GLY A 158 20.07 6.57 2.09
CA GLY A 158 20.83 6.18 3.26
C GLY A 158 19.90 5.85 4.43
N PHE A 159 20.47 5.46 5.58
CA PHE A 159 19.67 5.12 6.76
C PHE A 159 18.68 6.24 7.11
N ASN A 160 17.40 5.88 7.23
CA ASN A 160 16.29 6.82 7.50
C ASN A 160 16.18 8.00 6.52
N TYR A 161 16.68 7.84 5.29
CA TYR A 161 16.57 8.81 4.22
C TYR A 161 15.98 8.14 2.96
N PRO A 162 14.64 7.99 2.90
CA PRO A 162 13.98 7.31 1.80
C PRO A 162 13.99 8.17 0.53
N TYR A 163 13.93 7.47 -0.62
CA TYR A 163 13.52 8.09 -1.87
C TYR A 163 12.12 8.70 -1.69
N GLN A 164 11.89 9.87 -2.26
CA GLN A 164 10.69 10.65 -1.99
C GLN A 164 10.30 11.54 -3.16
N LEU A 165 9.02 11.51 -3.52
CA LEU A 165 8.43 12.39 -4.52
C LEU A 165 8.06 13.70 -3.83
N GLY A 166 8.43 14.84 -4.41
CA GLY A 166 8.18 16.14 -3.79
C GLY A 166 8.45 17.33 -4.71
N ASN A 167 8.17 18.52 -4.19
CA ASN A 167 8.35 19.78 -4.93
C ASN A 167 9.78 20.33 -4.86
N SER A 168 10.62 19.84 -3.93
CA SER A 168 12.02 20.27 -3.83
C SER A 168 12.85 19.77 -5.01
N MET A 169 13.88 20.52 -5.40
CA MET A 169 14.87 20.08 -6.40
C MET A 169 15.63 18.83 -5.98
N THR A 170 15.74 18.58 -4.68
CA THR A 170 16.41 17.40 -4.11
C THR A 170 15.50 16.18 -4.01
N CYS A 171 14.21 16.30 -4.37
CA CYS A 171 13.30 15.18 -4.36
C CYS A 171 13.43 14.35 -5.64
N ASP A 172 13.16 13.05 -5.50
CA ASP A 172 13.14 12.09 -6.59
C ASP A 172 11.94 12.32 -7.52
N LYS A 173 12.00 11.66 -8.68
CA LYS A 173 10.95 11.71 -9.70
C LYS A 173 10.35 10.31 -9.89
N PRO A 174 9.14 10.20 -10.48
CA PRO A 174 8.51 8.90 -10.76
C PRO A 174 9.37 7.94 -11.61
N CYS A 175 10.34 8.45 -12.38
CA CYS A 175 11.29 7.62 -13.11
C CYS A 175 12.21 6.79 -12.21
N SER A 176 12.44 7.22 -10.95
CA SER A 176 13.21 6.47 -9.94
C SER A 176 12.46 5.28 -9.35
N ALA A 177 11.17 5.10 -9.67
CA ALA A 177 10.35 4.08 -9.07
C ALA A 177 10.75 2.65 -9.48
N ILE A 178 10.79 1.74 -8.51
CA ILE A 178 10.96 0.30 -8.76
C ILE A 178 9.60 -0.29 -9.12
N VAL A 179 9.55 -0.95 -10.28
CA VAL A 179 8.40 -1.75 -10.70
C VAL A 179 8.67 -3.20 -10.35
N THR A 180 7.80 -3.78 -9.53
CA THR A 180 7.83 -5.19 -9.17
C THR A 180 6.66 -5.89 -9.84
N THR A 181 6.90 -7.07 -10.43
CA THR A 181 5.85 -7.96 -10.91
C THR A 181 6.03 -9.33 -10.26
N VAL A 182 5.07 -9.78 -9.46
CA VAL A 182 5.07 -11.15 -8.91
C VAL A 182 4.30 -12.06 -9.85
N GLU A 183 4.84 -13.25 -10.14
CA GLU A 183 4.34 -14.11 -11.23
C GLU A 183 2.91 -14.64 -11.01
N ARG A 184 2.50 -14.92 -9.75
CA ARG A 184 1.18 -15.51 -9.47
C ARG A 184 0.69 -15.33 -8.02
N LEU A 185 -0.56 -14.87 -7.88
CA LEU A 185 -1.36 -14.98 -6.64
C LEU A 185 -2.23 -16.23 -6.68
N LEU A 186 -2.18 -17.00 -5.62
CA LEU A 186 -3.07 -18.11 -5.38
C LEU A 186 -4.30 -17.65 -4.58
N PRO A 187 -5.48 -18.27 -4.78
CA PRO A 187 -6.62 -18.06 -3.89
C PRO A 187 -6.20 -18.29 -2.43
N GLY A 188 -6.63 -17.39 -1.54
CA GLY A 188 -6.22 -17.38 -0.14
C GLY A 188 -4.95 -16.59 0.18
N ASP A 189 -4.19 -16.14 -0.83
CA ASP A 189 -3.06 -15.23 -0.58
C ASP A 189 -3.56 -13.91 0.04
N ILE A 190 -2.78 -13.41 0.99
CA ILE A 190 -2.99 -12.14 1.69
C ILE A 190 -1.85 -11.20 1.33
N ILE A 191 -2.19 -10.01 0.84
CA ILE A 191 -1.21 -8.93 0.65
C ILE A 191 -1.34 -7.99 1.85
N VAL A 192 -0.20 -7.50 2.34
CA VAL A 192 -0.15 -6.44 3.34
C VAL A 192 0.65 -5.30 2.73
N LEU A 193 -0.01 -4.18 2.44
CA LEU A 193 0.62 -2.94 1.97
C LEU A 193 0.72 -1.95 3.14
N GLY A 194 1.89 -1.35 3.35
CA GLY A 194 2.13 -0.42 4.45
C GLY A 194 3.24 0.60 4.18
N THR A 195 3.24 1.64 5.00
CA THR A 195 4.29 2.67 5.02
C THR A 195 5.45 2.28 5.91
N GLY A 196 6.48 3.13 6.02
CA GLY A 196 7.58 2.97 6.97
C GLY A 196 7.07 2.70 8.39
N GLY A 197 6.05 3.44 8.85
CA GLY A 197 5.45 3.22 10.18
C GLY A 197 4.96 1.78 10.46
N LEU A 198 4.58 1.00 9.44
CA LEU A 198 4.34 -0.44 9.61
C LEU A 198 5.65 -1.23 9.54
N LEU A 199 6.41 -1.04 8.45
CA LEU A 199 7.55 -1.88 8.09
C LEU A 199 8.74 -1.74 9.06
N ASP A 200 8.83 -0.60 9.73
CA ASP A 200 9.84 -0.22 10.71
C ASP A 200 9.52 -0.79 12.11
N ASN A 201 8.26 -1.12 12.39
CA ASN A 201 7.76 -1.49 13.73
C ASN A 201 7.18 -2.91 13.82
N MET A 202 7.14 -3.66 12.72
CA MET A 202 6.55 -5.01 12.69
C MET A 202 7.49 -5.99 12.00
N PHE A 203 7.89 -7.03 12.72
CA PHE A 203 8.52 -8.19 12.11
C PHE A 203 7.53 -8.98 11.28
N THR A 204 8.04 -9.60 10.23
CA THR A 204 7.26 -10.51 9.39
C THR A 204 6.62 -11.63 10.21
N ALA A 205 7.33 -12.18 11.20
CA ALA A 205 6.81 -13.24 12.07
C ALA A 205 5.60 -12.82 12.91
N GLU A 206 5.54 -11.56 13.35
CA GLU A 206 4.38 -11.04 14.10
C GLU A 206 3.14 -10.94 13.19
N ILE A 207 3.34 -10.50 11.94
CA ILE A 207 2.27 -10.46 10.95
C ILE A 207 1.78 -11.88 10.62
N GLU A 208 2.70 -12.85 10.48
CA GLU A 208 2.35 -14.27 10.28
C GLU A 208 1.48 -14.80 11.43
N ASP A 209 1.84 -14.52 12.68
CA ASP A 209 1.08 -14.96 13.86
C ASP A 209 -0.34 -14.38 13.85
N ILE A 210 -0.49 -13.08 13.60
CA ILE A 210 -1.80 -12.43 13.48
C ILE A 210 -2.64 -13.07 12.35
N ILE A 211 -2.06 -13.28 11.17
CA ILE A 211 -2.75 -13.91 10.03
C ILE A 211 -3.17 -15.34 10.37
N SER A 212 -2.31 -16.11 11.03
CA SER A 212 -2.58 -17.50 11.41
C SER A 212 -3.79 -17.62 12.34
N LYS A 213 -3.91 -16.71 13.31
CA LYS A 213 -5.06 -16.62 14.22
C LYS A 213 -6.35 -16.23 13.49
N GLY A 214 -6.26 -15.26 12.56
CA GLY A 214 -7.39 -14.83 11.75
C GLY A 214 -7.89 -15.87 10.73
N SER A 215 -7.03 -16.79 10.29
CA SER A 215 -7.41 -17.85 9.34
C SER A 215 -8.30 -18.93 9.97
N LEU A 216 -8.35 -19.06 11.30
CA LEU A 216 -9.19 -20.03 11.99
C LEU A 216 -10.66 -19.58 12.09
N GLU A 217 -10.94 -18.28 12.08
CA GLU A 217 -12.28 -17.69 12.23
C GLU A 217 -12.90 -17.21 10.89
N GLY A 218 -12.16 -17.36 9.78
CA GLY A 218 -12.47 -16.68 8.53
C GLY A 218 -11.94 -15.24 8.55
N VAL A 219 -11.15 -14.87 7.53
CA VAL A 219 -10.45 -13.59 7.53
C VAL A 219 -11.40 -12.43 7.25
N ASN A 220 -11.65 -11.62 8.28
CA ASN A 220 -12.21 -10.27 8.16
C ASN A 220 -11.04 -9.30 7.89
N THR A 221 -10.98 -8.74 6.67
CA THR A 221 -9.88 -7.88 6.21
C THR A 221 -9.75 -6.59 7.02
N GLU A 222 -10.86 -6.01 7.49
CA GLU A 222 -10.85 -4.80 8.33
C GLU A 222 -10.32 -5.08 9.73
N LYS A 223 -10.82 -6.14 10.38
CA LYS A 223 -10.32 -6.57 11.70
C LYS A 223 -8.83 -6.90 11.62
N LEU A 224 -8.41 -7.59 10.56
CA LEU A 224 -7.00 -7.91 10.33
C LEU A 224 -6.17 -6.62 10.16
N ALA A 225 -6.65 -5.65 9.36
CA ALA A 225 -5.96 -4.38 9.14
C ALA A 225 -5.79 -3.58 10.43
N SER A 226 -6.85 -3.51 11.24
CA SER A 226 -6.81 -2.84 12.54
C SER A 226 -5.89 -3.56 13.53
N THR A 227 -5.92 -4.88 13.59
CA THR A 227 -5.06 -5.65 14.52
C THR A 227 -3.58 -5.44 14.20
N ILE A 228 -3.20 -5.52 12.93
CA ILE A 228 -1.81 -5.27 12.50
C ILE A 228 -1.40 -3.83 12.80
N ALA A 229 -2.25 -2.85 12.48
CA ALA A 229 -1.92 -1.44 12.70
C ALA A 229 -1.79 -1.09 14.19
N HIS A 230 -2.65 -1.64 15.05
CA HIS A 230 -2.57 -1.42 16.49
C HIS A 230 -1.30 -2.03 17.10
N LEU A 231 -0.89 -3.22 16.67
CA LEU A 231 0.37 -3.82 17.13
C LEU A 231 1.58 -3.01 16.65
N ALA A 232 1.57 -2.53 15.40
CA ALA A 232 2.62 -1.66 14.89
C ALA A 232 2.74 -0.36 15.72
N LEU A 233 1.61 0.25 16.09
CA LEU A 233 1.60 1.42 16.97
C LEU A 233 2.14 1.08 18.36
N PHE A 234 1.71 -0.04 18.95
CA PHE A 234 2.19 -0.49 20.25
C PHE A 234 3.72 -0.66 20.23
N ASN A 235 4.25 -1.38 19.24
CA ASN A 235 5.70 -1.57 19.06
C ASN A 235 6.43 -0.23 18.85
N SER A 236 5.84 0.73 18.14
CA SER A 236 6.45 2.05 17.91
C SER A 236 6.59 2.92 19.18
N MET A 237 5.83 2.61 20.22
CA MET A 237 5.84 3.34 21.49
C MET A 237 6.72 2.68 22.54
N ASP A 238 7.10 1.41 22.33
CA ASP A 238 7.97 0.67 23.23
C ASP A 238 9.44 0.98 22.93
N LYS A 239 10.13 1.57 23.90
CA LYS A 239 11.55 1.96 23.78
C LYS A 239 12.51 0.79 24.03
N ASN A 240 12.01 -0.33 24.52
CA ASN A 240 12.81 -1.47 24.95
C ASN A 240 12.71 -2.67 23.99
N ILE A 241 11.86 -2.57 22.95
CA ILE A 241 11.73 -3.61 21.95
C ILE A 241 12.71 -3.37 20.80
N ASP A 242 13.41 -4.42 20.36
CA ASP A 242 14.13 -4.38 19.10
C ASP A 242 13.09 -4.30 17.98
N SER A 243 13.13 -3.24 17.19
CA SER A 243 12.27 -3.07 16.02
C SER A 243 13.05 -3.35 14.74
N PRO A 244 12.37 -3.71 13.62
CA PRO A 244 13.03 -3.79 12.32
C PRO A 244 13.84 -2.55 11.94
N PHE A 245 13.45 -1.37 12.43
CA PHE A 245 14.16 -0.11 12.22
C PHE A 245 15.51 -0.02 12.93
N ALA A 246 15.67 -0.71 14.07
CA ALA A 246 16.88 -0.67 14.89
C ALA A 246 17.94 -1.70 14.48
N GLN A 247 17.64 -2.58 13.51
CA GLN A 247 18.51 -3.66 13.03
C GLN A 247 19.47 -3.24 11.91
#